data_AF-A0JQU9-F1
#
_entry.id   AF-A0JQU9-F1
#
_cell.length_a   1.000
_cell.length_b   1.000
_cell.length_c   1.000
_cell.angle_alpha   90.00
_cell.angle_beta   90.00
_cell.angle_gamma   90.00
#
_symmetry.space_group_name_H-M   'P 1'
#
loop_
_entity.id
_entity.type
_entity.pdbx_description
1 polymer ?
#
loop_
_entity_poly.entity_id
_entity_poly.type
_entity_poly.pdbx_seq_one_letter_code
_entity_poly.pdbx_strand_id
1 'polypeptide(L)' 'MYGWIFRHLPGPLWFRIATSLVLLAGVLVLMVQFLFPWMSQFTQFTDSTIGLVTRQ' A
#
# COMPACT_ATOMS: atom_id res chain seq x y z
N MET A 1 -18.46 -10.96 32.52
CA MET A 1 -18.76 -11.63 31.23
C MET A 1 -18.37 -10.79 29.98
N TYR A 2 -17.22 -10.09 30.00
CA TYR A 2 -16.49 -9.70 28.77
C TYR A 2 -15.03 -10.16 28.80
N GLY A 3 -14.59 -10.78 29.91
CA GLY A 3 -13.18 -11.08 30.18
C GLY A 3 -12.61 -12.28 29.43
N TRP A 4 -13.42 -13.03 28.68
CA TRP A 4 -12.92 -14.19 27.92
C TRP A 4 -12.34 -13.78 26.55
N ILE A 5 -12.88 -12.72 25.94
CA ILE A 5 -12.40 -12.18 24.65
C ILE A 5 -11.04 -11.50 24.76
N PHE A 6 -10.75 -10.84 25.89
CA PHE A 6 -9.46 -10.17 26.14
C PHE A 6 -8.32 -11.14 26.48
N ARG A 7 -8.60 -12.45 26.56
CA ARG A 7 -7.68 -13.46 27.07
C ARG A 7 -7.14 -14.42 25.99
N HIS A 8 -7.62 -14.29 24.75
CA HIS A 8 -7.22 -15.13 23.61
C HIS A 8 -6.30 -14.43 22.60
N LEU A 9 -5.97 -13.16 22.80
CA LEU A 9 -5.16 -12.38 21.87
C LEU A 9 -3.83 -12.03 22.54
N PRO A 10 -2.71 -12.65 22.14
CA PRO A 10 -1.40 -12.30 22.66
C PRO A 10 -1.02 -10.91 22.15
N GLY A 11 -1.18 -9.90 23.01
CA GLY A 11 -0.73 -8.54 22.80
C GLY A 11 -1.81 -7.47 23.06
N PRO A 12 -1.42 -6.28 23.57
CA PRO A 12 -2.34 -5.16 23.80
C PRO A 12 -3.07 -4.77 22.52
N LEU A 13 -4.27 -4.19 22.64
CA LEU A 13 -5.10 -3.74 21.50
C LEU A 13 -4.30 -2.91 20.49
N TRP A 14 -3.36 -2.09 20.98
CA TRP A 14 -2.41 -1.31 20.19
C TRP A 14 -1.52 -2.14 19.26
N PHE A 15 -1.09 -3.33 19.68
CA PHE A 15 -0.24 -4.22 18.86
C PHE A 15 -1.01 -4.79 17.66
N ARG A 16 -2.31 -5.07 17.84
CA ARG A 16 -3.20 -5.52 16.76
C ARG A 16 -3.44 -4.41 15.75
N ILE A 17 -3.65 -3.19 16.24
CA ILE A 17 -3.78 -1.99 15.37
C ILE A 17 -2.47 -1.76 14.62
N ALA A 18 -1.33 -1.74 15.31
CA ALA A 18 -0.02 -1.51 14.71
C ALA A 18 0.29 -2.55 13.63
N THR A 19 0.08 -3.84 13.91
CA THR A 19 0.31 -4.91 12.93
C THR A 19 -0.61 -4.77 11.71
N SER A 20 -1.89 -4.46 11.92
CA SER A 20 -2.84 -4.20 10.81
C SER A 20 -2.40 -3.00 9.96
N LEU A 21 -1.97 -1.91 10.61
CA LEU A 21 -1.49 -0.71 9.93
C LEU A 21 -0.23 -0.99 9.10
N VAL A 22 0.70 -1.78 9.64
CA VAL A 22 1.93 -2.20 8.95
C VAL A 22 1.62 -3.08 7.75
N LEU A 23 0.68 -4.01 7.86
CA LEU A 23 0.23 -4.82 6.72
C LEU A 23 -0.38 -3.94 5.62
N LEU A 24 -1.24 -2.99 5.99
CA LEU A 24 -1.85 -2.06 5.04
C LEU A 24 -0.79 -1.20 4.34
N ALA A 25 0.15 -0.64 5.11
CA ALA A 25 1.27 0.12 4.58
C ALA A 25 2.16 -0.74 3.66
N GLY A 26 2.42 -1.99 4.03
CA GLY A 26 3.15 -2.95 3.20
C GLY A 26 2.47 -3.21 1.86
N VAL A 27 1.14 -3.39 1.86
CA VAL A 27 0.35 -3.55 0.62
C VAL A 27 0.42 -2.29 -0.25
N LEU A 28 0.29 -1.10 0.34
CA LEU A 28 0.40 0.17 -0.39
C LEU A 28 1.79 0.35 -1.03
N VAL A 29 2.85 0.05 -0.28
CA VAL A 29 4.23 0.10 -0.80
C VAL A 29 4.41 -0.92 -1.92
N LEU A 30 3.89 -2.14 -1.76
CA LEU A 30 4.00 -3.18 -2.79
C LEU A 30 3.22 -2.79 -4.05
N MET A 31 2.03 -2.18 -3.92
CA MET A 31 1.29 -1.60 -5.04
C MET A 31 2.12 -0.53 -5.77
N VAL A 32 2.63 0.47 -5.05
CA VAL A 32 3.38 1.58 -5.68
C VAL A 32 4.68 1.09 -6.32
N GLN A 33 5.41 0.17 -5.66
CA GLN A 33 6.71 -0.28 -6.15
C GLN A 33 6.62 -1.39 -7.21
N PHE A 34 5.55 -2.19 -7.21
CA PHE A 34 5.42 -3.36 -8.08
C PHE A 34 4.24 -3.24 -9.05
N LEU A 35 3.04 -2.92 -8.56
CA LEU A 35 1.86 -2.83 -9.42
C LEU A 35 1.95 -1.65 -10.38
N PHE A 36 2.39 -0.47 -9.93
CA PHE A 36 2.48 0.70 -10.81
C PHE A 36 3.46 0.48 -11.98
N PRO A 37 4.70 -0.01 -11.78
CA PRO A 37 5.59 -0.35 -12.89
C PRO A 37 5.00 -1.42 -13.82
N TRP A 38 4.35 -2.45 -13.28
CA TRP A 38 3.70 -3.48 -14.08
C TRP A 38 2.55 -2.92 -14.93
N MET A 39 1.69 -2.07 -14.35
CA MET A 39 0.58 -1.41 -15.05
C MET A 39 1.05 -0.39 -16.08
N SER A 40 2.21 0.26 -15.85
CA SER A 40 2.78 1.22 -16.80
C SER A 40 3.09 0.60 -18.17
N GLN A 41 3.30 -0.73 -18.22
CA GLN A 41 3.50 -1.43 -19.50
C GLN A 41 2.22 -1.50 -20.35
N PHE A 42 1.04 -1.47 -19.71
CA PHE A 42 -0.25 -1.61 -20.37
C PHE A 42 -0.96 -0.26 -20.54
N THR A 43 -0.47 0.80 -19.89
CA THR A 43 -1.15 2.09 -19.83
C THR A 43 -0.23 3.23 -20.25
N GLN A 44 -0.71 4.04 -21.20
CA GLN A 44 0.04 5.16 -21.80
C GLN A 44 0.00 6.44 -20.94
N PHE A 45 -0.65 6.40 -19.77
CA PHE A 45 -0.90 7.57 -18.92
C PHE A 45 0.33 8.07 -18.17
N THR A 46 1.42 7.30 -18.16
CA THR A 46 2.67 7.63 -17.47
C THR A 46 3.68 8.38 -18.36
N ASP A 47 3.41 8.53 -19.65
CA ASP A 47 4.29 9.24 -20.57
C ASP A 47 4.21 10.76 -20.37
N SER A 48 5.35 11.39 -20.07
CA SER A 48 5.44 12.85 -19.87
C SER A 48 5.47 13.61 -21.20
N THR A 49 4.40 14.32 -21.52
CA THR A 49 4.25 15.10 -22.78
C THR A 49 5.15 16.34 -22.88
N ILE A 50 5.82 16.74 -21.78
CA ILE A 50 6.61 17.97 -21.69
C ILE A 50 7.82 17.99 -22.65
N GLY A 51 8.26 16.84 -23.18
CA GLY A 51 9.34 16.75 -24.17
C GLY A 51 8.92 16.83 -25.66
N LEU A 52 7.61 16.76 -25.96
CA LEU A 52 7.11 16.74 -27.34
C LEU A 52 6.98 18.14 -27.97
N VAL A 53 6.83 19.18 -27.15
CA VAL A 53 6.68 20.58 -27.62
C VAL A 53 8.02 21.29 -27.84
N THR A 54 9.10 20.86 -27.17
CA THR A 54 10.43 21.49 -27.27
C THR A 54 11.22 21.09 -28.53
N ARG A 55 10.64 20.25 -29.41
CA ARG A 55 11.24 19.73 -30.67
C ARG A 55 10.53 20.31 -31.91
N GLN A 56 10.16 21.59 -31.88
CA GLN A 56 9.72 22.38 -33.04
C GLN A 56 10.67 23.58 -33.18
#